data_AF-A0A960QM42-F1
#
_entry.id   AF-A0A960QM42-F1
#
_cell.length_a   1.000
_cell.length_b   1.000
_cell.length_c   1.000
_cell.angle_alpha   90.00
_cell.angle_beta   90.00
_cell.angle_gamma   90.00
#
_symmetry.space_group_name_H-M   'P 1'
#
loop_
_entity.id
_entity.type
_entity.pdbx_description
1 polymer ?
#
loop_
_entity_poly.entity_id
_entity_poly.type
_entity_poly.pdbx_seq_one_letter_code
_entity_poly.pdbx_strand_id
1 'polypeptide(L)'
;MRKWISISLLSLNLSLYAVSGTWDSTSGGNWTDQANWVGGIVPNAPSDSAAFNQAFISNTIVTLDEIITIGTLNVNLTTATDTLTIANNTLKFNTNSGNASFVSTIPAGKSLTVSSVFNLGKTINITVNNSGLLSINGPITGNNAIIKDGSGSLEIAGTSRNSTKNGLC
;
A
#
# COMPACT_ATOMS: atom_id res chain seq x y z
N MET A 1 1.98 56.52 -13.78
CA MET A 1 2.96 55.47 -14.12
C MET A 1 2.58 54.20 -13.36
N ARG A 2 2.09 53.16 -14.04
CA ARG A 2 1.68 51.89 -13.40
C ARG A 2 2.88 50.94 -13.41
N LYS A 3 3.41 50.62 -12.22
CA LYS A 3 4.52 49.67 -12.02
C LYS A 3 3.93 48.26 -12.03
N TRP A 4 4.38 47.42 -12.97
CA TRP A 4 4.04 46.01 -13.02
C TRP A 4 5.01 45.26 -12.08
N ILE A 5 4.49 44.51 -11.13
CA ILE A 5 5.28 43.62 -10.28
C ILE A 5 5.29 42.27 -10.99
N SER A 6 6.43 41.90 -11.57
CA SER A 6 6.66 40.55 -12.06
C SER A 6 6.78 39.61 -10.85
N ILE A 7 5.81 38.72 -10.68
CA ILE A 7 5.90 37.60 -9.74
C ILE A 7 6.74 36.52 -10.45
N SER A 8 8.00 36.40 -10.07
CA SER A 8 8.85 35.29 -10.50
C SER A 8 8.33 34.01 -9.86
N LEU A 9 7.84 33.08 -10.70
CA LEU A 9 7.46 31.74 -10.29
C LEU A 9 8.74 30.97 -9.93
N LEU A 10 9.01 30.79 -8.64
CA LEU A 10 10.12 29.94 -8.18
C LEU A 10 9.72 28.48 -8.42
N SER A 11 10.17 27.89 -9.53
CA SER A 11 9.99 26.47 -9.79
C SER A 11 10.89 25.66 -8.85
N LEU A 12 10.31 25.17 -7.74
CA LEU A 12 10.94 24.11 -6.94
C LEU A 12 11.05 22.87 -7.82
N ASN A 13 12.27 22.53 -8.22
CA ASN A 13 12.57 21.19 -8.70
C ASN A 13 12.57 20.27 -7.47
N LEU A 14 11.40 19.77 -7.07
CA LEU A 14 11.35 18.63 -6.15
C LEU A 14 12.02 17.47 -6.87
N SER A 15 13.18 17.07 -6.38
CA SER A 15 13.80 15.84 -6.85
C SER A 15 12.85 14.69 -6.53
N LEU A 16 12.37 14.02 -7.58
CA LEU A 16 11.36 12.96 -7.54
C LEU A 16 11.98 11.65 -7.04
N TYR A 17 12.64 11.70 -5.87
CA TYR A 17 13.11 10.50 -5.21
C TYR A 17 11.96 9.84 -4.49
N ALA A 18 11.79 8.54 -4.74
CA ALA A 18 10.90 7.71 -3.95
C ALA A 18 11.27 7.87 -2.46
N VAL A 19 10.29 8.25 -1.63
CA VAL A 19 10.48 8.28 -0.18
C VAL A 19 10.15 6.92 0.41
N SER A 20 10.73 6.63 1.57
CA SER A 20 10.44 5.44 2.36
C SER A 20 9.93 5.85 3.73
N GLY A 21 8.65 5.59 4.00
CA GLY A 21 8.00 5.85 5.28
C GLY A 21 7.84 4.56 6.07
N THR A 22 8.02 4.64 7.38
CA THR A 22 7.73 3.56 8.32
C THR A 22 6.59 3.98 9.22
N TRP A 23 5.53 3.17 9.30
CA TRP A 23 4.42 3.37 10.22
C TRP A 23 4.92 3.25 11.66
N ASP A 24 4.41 4.11 12.54
CA ASP A 24 4.79 4.18 13.97
C ASP A 24 3.60 3.97 14.93
N SER A 25 2.35 4.18 14.46
CA SER A 25 1.17 4.04 15.33
C SER A 25 0.77 2.59 15.59
N THR A 26 0.69 2.19 16.86
CA THR A 26 0.28 0.84 17.27
C THR A 26 -1.23 0.62 17.26
N SER A 27 -2.02 1.70 17.37
CA SER A 27 -3.49 1.67 17.47
C SER A 27 -4.20 1.96 16.14
N GLY A 28 -3.45 2.25 15.08
CA GLY A 28 -3.98 2.58 13.76
C GLY A 28 -4.08 4.10 13.58
N GLY A 29 -4.95 4.54 12.66
CA GLY A 29 -5.11 5.97 12.35
C GLY A 29 -5.13 6.26 10.86
N ASN A 30 -5.13 7.55 10.52
CA ASN A 30 -5.15 8.03 9.15
C ASN A 30 -3.77 7.89 8.49
N TRP A 31 -3.75 7.48 7.23
CA TRP A 31 -2.52 7.33 6.47
C TRP A 31 -1.79 8.67 6.30
N THR A 32 -2.51 9.77 6.07
CA THR A 32 -1.84 11.07 5.81
C THR A 32 -1.34 11.79 7.06
N ASP A 33 -1.71 11.31 8.24
CA ASP A 33 -1.28 11.91 9.50
C ASP A 33 0.20 11.62 9.74
N GLN A 34 1.03 12.66 9.66
CA GLN A 34 2.47 12.60 9.86
C GLN A 34 2.85 12.02 11.22
N ALA A 35 2.01 12.16 12.25
CA ALA A 35 2.29 11.59 13.57
C ALA A 35 2.27 10.06 13.58
N ASN A 36 1.64 9.42 12.58
CA ASN A 36 1.63 7.97 12.42
C ASN A 36 2.85 7.43 11.67
N TRP A 37 3.78 8.29 11.22
CA TRP A 37 4.98 7.90 10.47
C TRP A 37 6.25 8.36 11.16
N VAL A 38 7.23 7.47 11.22
CA VAL A 38 8.56 7.80 11.73
C VAL A 38 9.14 8.99 10.95
N GLY A 39 9.46 10.06 11.68
CA GLY A 39 10.00 11.30 11.11
C GLY A 39 9.00 12.10 10.26
N GLY A 40 7.70 11.79 10.30
CA GLY A 40 6.67 12.48 9.53
C GLY A 40 6.74 12.21 8.01
N ILE A 41 7.45 11.16 7.59
CA ILE A 41 7.60 10.80 6.18
C ILE A 41 6.40 9.97 5.74
N VAL A 42 5.47 10.61 5.05
CA VAL A 42 4.24 9.98 4.54
C VAL A 42 4.42 9.55 3.08
N PRO A 43 4.43 8.24 2.77
CA PRO A 43 4.47 7.74 1.39
C PRO A 43 3.13 8.00 0.68
N ASN A 44 3.13 8.77 -0.41
CA ASN A 44 1.93 8.98 -1.23
C ASN A 44 2.24 9.40 -2.70
N ALA A 45 3.30 8.85 -3.28
CA ALA A 45 3.64 9.05 -4.70
C ALA A 45 4.05 7.73 -5.38
N PRO A 46 3.99 7.66 -6.73
CA PRO A 46 4.53 6.52 -7.46
C PRO A 46 5.96 6.21 -7.05
N SER A 47 6.27 4.91 -6.92
CA SER A 47 7.55 4.39 -6.44
C SER A 47 7.85 4.60 -4.95
N ASP A 48 7.05 5.35 -4.18
CA ASP A 48 7.25 5.45 -2.74
C ASP A 48 7.08 4.09 -2.05
N SER A 49 7.73 3.93 -0.89
CA SER A 49 7.69 2.71 -0.10
C SER A 49 7.08 2.96 1.29
N ALA A 50 6.15 2.11 1.69
CA ALA A 50 5.58 2.09 3.03
C ALA A 50 5.98 0.79 3.75
N ALA A 51 6.35 0.89 5.02
CA ALA A 51 6.71 -0.25 5.85
C ALA A 51 5.92 -0.27 7.17
N PHE A 52 5.35 -1.43 7.50
CA PHE A 52 4.70 -1.74 8.77
C PHE A 52 5.54 -2.80 9.48
N ASN A 53 6.43 -2.38 10.38
CA ASN A 53 7.42 -3.26 11.04
C ASN A 53 7.24 -3.38 12.56
N GLN A 54 6.22 -2.72 13.09
CA GLN A 54 5.96 -2.67 14.53
C GLN A 54 5.02 -3.79 14.98
N ALA A 55 5.00 -4.04 16.28
CA ALA A 55 4.04 -4.94 16.90
C ALA A 55 2.66 -4.26 17.03
N PHE A 56 1.65 -4.82 16.37
CA PHE A 56 0.25 -4.49 16.62
C PHE A 56 -0.25 -5.33 17.78
N ILE A 57 -0.51 -4.68 18.92
CA ILE A 57 -0.91 -5.34 20.17
C ILE A 57 -2.43 -5.48 20.35
N SER A 58 -3.19 -4.93 19.41
CA SER A 58 -4.64 -5.00 19.30
C SER A 58 -5.02 -5.03 17.83
N ASN A 59 -6.29 -5.31 17.51
CA ASN A 59 -6.78 -5.12 16.14
C ASN A 59 -6.56 -3.67 15.69
N THR A 60 -5.84 -3.48 14.60
CA THR A 60 -5.41 -2.16 14.11
C THR A 60 -6.03 -1.89 12.76
N ILE A 61 -6.64 -0.70 12.60
CA ILE A 61 -7.17 -0.22 11.33
C ILE A 61 -6.35 0.99 10.88
N VAL A 62 -5.71 0.86 9.72
CA VAL A 62 -5.09 1.96 8.99
C VAL A 62 -6.11 2.48 7.99
N THR A 63 -6.52 3.73 8.16
CA THR A 63 -7.54 4.38 7.34
C THR A 63 -6.87 5.14 6.22
N LEU A 64 -7.16 4.76 4.98
CA LEU A 64 -6.81 5.58 3.82
C LEU A 64 -7.83 6.73 3.76
N ASP A 65 -7.44 7.89 4.25
CA ASP A 65 -8.28 9.10 4.29
C ASP A 65 -8.33 9.84 2.94
N GLU A 66 -7.45 9.47 2.02
CA GLU A 66 -7.47 9.84 0.60
C GLU A 66 -7.01 8.68 -0.30
N ILE A 67 -6.87 8.92 -1.61
CA ILE A 67 -6.24 7.94 -2.51
C ILE A 67 -4.75 7.90 -2.21
N ILE A 68 -4.26 6.74 -1.78
CA ILE A 68 -2.84 6.53 -1.50
C ILE A 68 -2.17 5.84 -2.68
N THR A 69 -1.13 6.46 -3.24
CA THR A 69 -0.30 5.87 -4.31
C THR A 69 1.06 5.49 -3.75
N ILE A 70 1.47 4.23 -3.93
CA ILE A 70 2.79 3.73 -3.53
C ILE A 70 3.34 2.74 -4.57
N GLY A 71 4.65 2.59 -4.61
CA GLY A 71 5.32 1.54 -5.38
C GLY A 71 5.53 0.25 -4.60
N THR A 72 5.81 0.37 -3.30
CA THR A 72 6.12 -0.78 -2.43
C THR A 72 5.36 -0.71 -1.13
N LEU A 73 4.75 -1.83 -0.74
CA LEU A 73 4.21 -2.04 0.60
C LEU A 73 4.92 -3.23 1.26
N ASN A 74 5.55 -3.00 2.40
CA ASN A 74 6.15 -4.06 3.23
C ASN A 74 5.38 -4.15 4.54
N VAL A 75 4.85 -5.34 4.85
CA VAL A 75 4.14 -5.58 6.11
C VAL A 75 4.77 -6.78 6.81
N ASN A 76 5.26 -6.56 8.02
CA ASN A 76 5.85 -7.59 8.84
C ASN A 76 5.03 -7.74 10.14
N LEU A 77 4.30 -8.86 10.25
CA LEU A 77 3.45 -9.17 11.39
C LEU A 77 4.08 -10.22 12.32
N THR A 78 5.39 -10.50 12.23
CA THR A 78 6.03 -11.54 13.07
C THR A 78 5.94 -11.28 14.57
N THR A 79 5.86 -10.02 14.97
CA THR A 79 5.71 -9.58 16.37
C THR A 79 4.30 -9.11 16.70
N ALA A 80 3.37 -9.13 15.74
CA ALA A 80 1.99 -8.71 15.96
C ALA A 80 1.22 -9.77 16.77
N THR A 81 0.47 -9.32 17.79
CA THR A 81 -0.42 -10.20 18.54
C THR A 81 -1.83 -10.21 17.97
N ASP A 82 -2.15 -9.33 17.02
CA ASP A 82 -3.48 -9.21 16.42
C ASP A 82 -3.44 -8.89 14.91
N THR A 83 -4.61 -8.61 14.34
CA THR A 83 -4.80 -8.38 12.91
C THR A 83 -4.56 -6.93 12.50
N LEU A 84 -4.08 -6.73 11.27
CA LEU A 84 -3.97 -5.44 10.63
C LEU A 84 -4.98 -5.36 9.48
N THR A 85 -5.73 -4.26 9.41
CA THR A 85 -6.64 -3.94 8.30
C THR A 85 -6.28 -2.60 7.68
N ILE A 86 -6.11 -2.57 6.36
CA ILE A 86 -6.02 -1.34 5.56
C ILE A 86 -7.38 -1.09 4.92
N ALA A 87 -8.03 0.06 5.20
CA ALA A 87 -9.43 0.27 4.89
C ALA A 87 -9.76 1.65 4.28
N ASN A 88 -11.03 1.80 3.90
CA ASN A 88 -11.69 3.02 3.41
C ASN A 88 -11.47 3.33 1.92
N ASN A 89 -10.53 4.20 1.55
CA ASN A 89 -10.40 4.73 0.20
C ASN A 89 -9.64 3.76 -0.74
N THR A 90 -8.71 4.25 -1.57
CA THR A 90 -7.99 3.46 -2.57
C THR A 90 -6.54 3.31 -2.21
N LEU A 91 -6.05 2.08 -2.22
CA LEU A 91 -4.62 1.75 -2.23
C LEU A 91 -4.20 1.47 -3.67
N LYS A 92 -3.46 2.41 -4.27
CA LYS A 92 -2.99 2.34 -5.65
C LYS A 92 -1.52 1.95 -5.70
N PHE A 93 -1.26 0.83 -6.36
CA PHE A 93 0.09 0.33 -6.61
C PHE A 93 0.60 0.83 -7.96
N ASN A 94 1.57 1.74 -7.94
CA ASN A 94 2.14 2.37 -9.13
C ASN A 94 3.63 2.69 -8.95
N THR A 95 4.39 2.56 -10.02
CA THR A 95 5.82 2.85 -10.06
C THR A 95 6.15 3.61 -11.35
N ASN A 96 7.25 4.38 -11.31
CA ASN A 96 7.79 5.04 -12.51
C ASN A 96 8.39 4.04 -13.51
N SER A 97 8.80 2.86 -13.03
CA SER A 97 9.32 1.76 -13.85
C SER A 97 9.08 0.40 -13.17
N GLY A 98 9.04 -0.67 -13.96
CA GLY A 98 8.87 -2.04 -13.45
C GLY A 98 7.50 -2.32 -12.83
N ASN A 99 7.45 -3.39 -12.03
CA ASN A 99 6.27 -3.80 -11.27
C ASN A 99 6.25 -3.09 -9.90
N ALA A 100 5.06 -2.87 -9.35
CA ALA A 100 4.90 -2.57 -7.94
C ALA A 100 5.13 -3.82 -7.08
N SER A 101 5.36 -3.64 -5.78
CA SER A 101 5.63 -4.73 -4.84
C SER A 101 4.77 -4.66 -3.59
N PHE A 102 4.25 -5.80 -3.15
CA PHE A 102 3.62 -5.95 -1.84
C PHE A 102 4.16 -7.22 -1.19
N VAL A 103 5.05 -7.03 -0.22
CA VAL A 103 5.62 -8.12 0.58
C VAL A 103 4.94 -8.13 1.94
N SER A 104 4.40 -9.28 2.30
CA SER A 104 3.80 -9.51 3.61
C SER A 104 4.44 -10.74 4.25
N THR A 105 4.84 -10.61 5.52
CA THR A 105 5.36 -11.71 6.34
C THR A 105 4.37 -11.92 7.48
N ILE A 106 3.55 -12.98 7.36
CA ILE A 106 2.37 -13.18 8.21
C ILE A 106 2.50 -14.54 8.92
N PRO A 107 2.66 -14.59 10.25
CA PRO A 107 2.71 -15.85 10.99
C PRO A 107 1.43 -16.68 10.84
N ALA A 108 1.54 -17.98 11.15
CA ALA A 108 0.39 -18.87 11.23
C ALA A 108 -0.69 -18.32 12.18
N GLY A 109 -1.96 -18.40 11.77
CA GLY A 109 -3.09 -17.93 12.58
C GLY A 109 -3.25 -16.40 12.64
N LYS A 110 -2.44 -15.65 11.88
CA LYS A 110 -2.60 -14.20 11.70
C LYS A 110 -3.09 -13.88 10.28
N SER A 111 -3.72 -12.72 10.15
CA SER A 111 -4.22 -12.22 8.88
C SER A 111 -3.94 -10.74 8.69
N LEU A 112 -3.63 -10.37 7.45
CA LEU A 112 -3.61 -9.01 6.94
C LEU A 112 -4.81 -8.84 6.00
N THR A 113 -5.66 -7.85 6.27
CA THR A 113 -6.83 -7.58 5.43
C THR A 113 -6.67 -6.24 4.71
N VAL A 114 -6.97 -6.23 3.41
CA VAL A 114 -7.09 -5.02 2.61
C VAL A 114 -8.55 -4.85 2.19
N SER A 115 -9.26 -3.98 2.89
CA SER A 115 -10.68 -3.66 2.64
C SER A 115 -10.86 -2.38 1.81
N SER A 116 -9.78 -1.62 1.56
CA SER A 116 -9.74 -0.51 0.60
C SER A 116 -9.85 -1.00 -0.85
N VAL A 117 -10.23 -0.13 -1.80
CA VAL A 117 -10.10 -0.43 -3.23
C VAL A 117 -8.64 -0.74 -3.55
N PHE A 118 -8.38 -1.92 -4.13
CA PHE A 118 -7.05 -2.37 -4.51
C PHE A 118 -6.81 -2.03 -5.99
N ASN A 119 -6.15 -0.90 -6.26
CA ASN A 119 -5.94 -0.41 -7.62
C ASN A 119 -4.59 -0.85 -8.20
N LEU A 120 -4.66 -1.55 -9.32
CA LEU A 120 -3.52 -2.04 -10.10
C LEU A 120 -3.06 -0.97 -11.10
N GLY A 121 -2.40 0.07 -10.62
CA GLY A 121 -1.78 1.11 -11.46
C GLY A 121 -0.65 0.56 -12.34
N LYS A 122 0.05 -0.45 -11.84
CA LYS A 122 1.02 -1.31 -12.54
C LYS A 122 0.76 -2.79 -12.22
N THR A 123 1.43 -3.67 -12.95
CA THR A 123 1.53 -5.08 -12.54
C THR A 123 2.19 -5.11 -11.17
N ILE A 124 1.67 -5.94 -10.28
CA ILE A 124 2.15 -6.05 -8.90
C ILE A 124 2.68 -7.45 -8.63
N ASN A 125 3.84 -7.52 -7.97
CA ASN A 125 4.34 -8.73 -7.34
C ASN A 125 3.85 -8.75 -5.89
N ILE A 126 3.02 -9.71 -5.53
CA ILE A 126 2.55 -9.95 -4.17
C ILE A 126 3.30 -11.16 -3.63
N THR A 127 4.11 -10.95 -2.60
CA THR A 127 4.78 -12.03 -1.86
C THR A 127 4.11 -12.17 -0.50
N VAL A 128 3.56 -13.35 -0.23
CA VAL A 128 3.05 -13.70 1.12
C VAL A 128 4.00 -14.76 1.68
N ASN A 129 4.82 -14.36 2.63
CA ASN A 129 5.75 -15.24 3.34
C ASN A 129 5.07 -15.83 4.58
N ASN A 130 5.56 -17.01 5.00
CA ASN A 130 5.01 -17.85 6.07
C ASN A 130 3.58 -18.33 5.75
N SER A 131 2.90 -18.98 6.69
CA SER A 131 1.61 -19.64 6.47
C SER A 131 0.38 -18.80 6.84
N GLY A 132 0.55 -17.49 7.09
CA GLY A 132 -0.55 -16.58 7.33
C GLY A 132 -1.33 -16.21 6.06
N LEU A 133 -2.42 -15.46 6.26
CA LEU A 133 -3.35 -15.08 5.20
C LEU A 133 -3.26 -13.58 4.89
N LEU A 134 -3.03 -13.25 3.62
CA LEU A 134 -3.36 -11.94 3.06
C LEU A 134 -4.72 -12.04 2.38
N SER A 135 -5.71 -11.26 2.86
CA SER A 135 -7.06 -11.22 2.29
C SER A 135 -7.33 -9.85 1.67
N ILE A 136 -7.59 -9.81 0.36
CA ILE A 136 -7.99 -8.59 -0.37
C ILE A 136 -9.51 -8.62 -0.53
N ASN A 137 -10.20 -7.84 0.30
CA ASN A 137 -11.66 -7.79 0.40
C ASN A 137 -12.27 -6.60 -0.33
N GLY A 138 -11.51 -5.53 -0.53
CA GLY A 138 -11.97 -4.37 -1.31
C GLY A 138 -11.94 -4.64 -2.82
N PRO A 139 -12.71 -3.87 -3.63
CA PRO A 139 -12.77 -4.05 -5.08
C PRO A 139 -11.39 -3.98 -5.73
N ILE A 140 -11.11 -4.88 -6.68
CA ILE A 140 -9.89 -4.81 -7.49
C ILE A 140 -10.15 -3.98 -8.75
N THR A 141 -9.37 -2.93 -8.95
CA THR A 141 -9.51 -2.04 -10.12
C THR A 141 -8.20 -1.92 -10.90
N GLY A 142 -8.27 -1.38 -12.12
CA GLY A 142 -7.12 -1.30 -13.03
C GLY A 142 -7.02 -2.50 -13.98
N ASN A 143 -6.09 -2.41 -14.92
CA ASN A 143 -5.96 -3.36 -16.04
C ASN A 143 -4.71 -4.23 -16.00
N ASN A 144 -3.86 -4.06 -14.99
CA ASN A 144 -2.62 -4.80 -14.86
C ASN A 144 -2.80 -6.12 -14.10
N ALA A 145 -1.75 -6.92 -14.02
CA ALA A 145 -1.79 -8.27 -13.43
C ALA A 145 -1.35 -8.28 -11.95
N ILE A 146 -1.78 -9.33 -11.24
CA ILE A 146 -1.25 -9.73 -9.93
C ILE A 146 -0.37 -10.96 -10.17
N ILE A 147 0.88 -10.91 -9.71
CA ILE A 147 1.81 -12.04 -9.70
C ILE A 147 1.97 -12.44 -8.23
N LYS A 148 1.57 -13.66 -7.86
CA LYS A 148 1.67 -14.17 -6.49
C LYS A 148 2.91 -15.05 -6.33
N ASP A 149 3.68 -14.79 -5.29
CA ASP A 149 4.82 -15.59 -4.83
C ASP A 149 4.80 -15.78 -3.30
N GLY A 150 5.70 -16.60 -2.76
CA GLY A 150 5.79 -16.93 -1.34
C GLY A 150 4.84 -18.05 -0.90
N SER A 151 5.16 -18.67 0.23
CA SER A 151 4.50 -19.87 0.75
C SER A 151 3.13 -19.64 1.38
N GLY A 152 2.74 -18.39 1.65
CA GLY A 152 1.49 -18.03 2.29
C GLY A 152 0.32 -17.90 1.34
N SER A 153 -0.88 -17.81 1.92
CA SER A 153 -2.13 -17.73 1.17
C SER A 153 -2.47 -16.29 0.81
N LEU A 154 -2.85 -16.09 -0.46
CA LEU A 154 -3.52 -14.87 -0.93
C LEU A 154 -4.97 -15.24 -1.23
N GLU A 155 -5.90 -14.63 -0.51
CA GLU A 155 -7.33 -14.69 -0.78
C GLU A 155 -7.77 -13.40 -1.44
N ILE A 156 -8.55 -13.52 -2.51
CA ILE A 156 -9.17 -12.39 -3.20
C ILE A 156 -10.68 -12.58 -3.10
N ALA A 157 -11.30 -11.86 -2.17
CA ALA A 157 -12.75 -11.83 -1.99
C ALA A 157 -13.38 -10.55 -2.59
N GLY A 158 -12.57 -9.53 -2.84
CA GLY A 158 -12.96 -8.31 -3.53
C GLY A 158 -13.38 -8.58 -4.97
N THR A 159 -14.67 -8.43 -5.27
CA THR A 159 -15.19 -8.64 -6.63
C THR A 159 -14.85 -7.46 -7.54
N SER A 160 -13.88 -7.66 -8.46
CA SER A 160 -13.98 -7.16 -9.84
C SER A 160 -12.85 -7.63 -10.77
N ARG A 161 -13.05 -8.81 -11.40
CA ARG A 161 -12.79 -9.08 -12.83
C ARG A 161 -13.60 -10.30 -13.30
N ASN A 162 -14.77 -10.04 -13.89
CA ASN A 162 -15.38 -10.98 -14.83
C ASN A 162 -14.66 -10.82 -16.18
N SER A 163 -13.62 -11.61 -16.41
CA SER A 163 -13.15 -11.93 -17.76
C SER A 163 -12.42 -13.25 -17.69
N THR A 164 -13.18 -14.32 -17.85
CA THR A 164 -12.65 -15.64 -18.18
C THR A 164 -11.97 -15.55 -19.55
N LYS A 165 -10.65 -15.32 -19.57
CA LYS A 165 -9.82 -15.78 -20.68
C LYS A 165 -9.00 -16.96 -20.19
N ASN A 166 -9.59 -18.14 -20.36
CA ASN A 166 -8.89 -19.41 -20.27
C ASN A 166 -7.74 -19.38 -21.29
N GLY A 167 -6.51 -19.54 -20.81
CA GLY A 167 -5.30 -19.46 -21.63
C GLY A 167 -4.28 -20.46 -21.12
N LEU A 168 -4.56 -21.74 -21.34
CA LEU A 168 -3.55 -22.79 -21.35
C LEU A 168 -2.66 -22.58 -22.59
N CYS A 169 -1.37 -22.42 -22.36
CA CYS A 169 -0.30 -22.92 -23.22
C CYS A 169 0.92 -23.17 -22.32
#